data_AF-A0A0C9ZQA0-F1
#
_entry.id   AF-A0A0C9ZQA0-F1
#
_cell.length_a   1.000
_cell.length_b   1.000
_cell.length_c   1.000
_cell.angle_alpha   90.00
_cell.angle_beta   90.00
_cell.angle_gamma   90.00
#
_symmetry.space_group_name_H-M   'P 1'
#
loop_
_entity.id
_entity.type
_entity.pdbx_description
1 polymer ?
#
loop_
_entity_poly.entity_id
_entity_poly.type
_entity_poly.pdbx_seq_one_letter_code
_entity_poly.pdbx_strand_id
1 'polypeptide(L)'
;MALGSIVPDPPSTDPISFGDEITNSTTLLSRAPRPLPMNPGKPKSGAAEFIMVASSAMMSACLSSVLLGFFMCALIVACRRFGLDPDNIAPPVASCLGDLVTLCLLATVSSLLIDFINTPLPPILILCLVLSATSCFFIARRNNCVKDLIWHGWPPLFGAMVISSATGIVLDTFASRYQGFPLLAIVISGLPGSVGSIAISRLSTSLHAEKHHAQSRRREPSKKLVTTTLILITIPVEIIFLATLHAFGWLKLSVLFAVLSVLLFCCAVTISLLIANALTDFLWSKDLDPDMYALPIHSATMDLVGQLLLVLCFQLVSLADVNL
;
A
#
# COMPACT_ATOMS: atom_id res chain seq x y z
N MET A 1 5.60 0.53 -21.03
CA MET A 1 6.41 1.31 -22.00
C MET A 1 5.67 2.50 -22.63
N ALA A 2 4.33 2.63 -22.53
CA ALA A 2 3.60 3.77 -23.10
C ALA A 2 3.55 5.04 -22.21
N LEU A 3 3.67 4.93 -20.88
CA LEU A 3 3.62 6.08 -19.97
C LEU A 3 4.87 6.99 -19.98
N GLY A 4 6.00 6.49 -20.49
CA GLY A 4 7.22 7.30 -20.63
C GLY A 4 7.22 8.24 -21.83
N SER A 5 6.23 8.13 -22.72
CA SER A 5 6.16 8.93 -23.96
C SER A 5 5.47 10.29 -23.80
N ILE A 6 4.85 10.55 -22.63
CA ILE A 6 4.05 11.75 -22.38
C ILE A 6 4.87 12.87 -21.73
N VAL A 7 6.11 12.62 -21.31
CA VAL A 7 6.95 13.64 -20.67
C VAL A 7 8.36 13.60 -21.27
N PRO A 8 8.82 14.65 -21.98
CA PRO A 8 10.17 14.72 -22.50
C PRO A 8 11.20 14.76 -21.37
N ASP A 9 12.35 14.12 -21.60
CA ASP A 9 13.50 14.21 -20.70
C ASP A 9 14.01 15.66 -20.63
N PRO A 10 14.48 16.14 -19.47
CA PRO A 10 15.11 17.45 -19.37
C PRO A 10 16.38 17.49 -20.25
N PRO A 11 16.70 18.65 -20.85
CA PRO A 11 17.83 18.77 -21.77
C PRO A 11 19.15 18.41 -21.09
N SER A 12 19.97 17.62 -21.79
CA SER A 12 21.31 17.25 -21.36
C SER A 12 22.20 18.49 -21.26
N THR A 13 22.53 18.91 -20.04
CA THR A 13 23.58 19.90 -19.80
C THR A 13 24.95 19.23 -19.88
N ASP A 14 25.77 19.69 -20.82
CA ASP A 14 27.22 19.43 -20.88
C ASP A 14 27.90 19.78 -19.54
N PRO A 15 29.08 19.19 -19.23
CA PRO A 15 29.71 19.36 -17.93
C PRO A 15 30.21 20.81 -17.75
N ILE A 16 29.55 21.57 -16.88
CA ILE A 16 29.95 22.95 -16.54
C ILE A 16 30.99 22.93 -15.42
N SER A 17 32.09 23.64 -15.68
CA SER A 17 33.18 23.97 -14.78
C SER A 17 32.72 24.66 -13.50
N PHE A 18 33.33 24.30 -12.36
CA PHE A 18 33.14 24.97 -11.07
C PHE A 18 33.51 26.47 -11.17
N GLY A 19 32.50 27.33 -11.01
CA GLY A 19 32.63 28.77 -10.80
C GLY A 19 31.45 29.23 -9.94
N ASP A 20 31.76 29.93 -8.85
CA ASP A 20 30.80 30.52 -7.91
C ASP A 20 29.78 31.42 -8.61
N GLU A 21 28.52 31.03 -8.62
CA GLU A 21 27.41 31.98 -8.79
C GLU A 21 26.16 31.48 -8.07
N ILE A 22 25.66 32.33 -7.16
CA ILE A 22 24.43 32.13 -6.39
C ILE A 22 23.24 32.26 -7.35
N THR A 23 22.78 31.14 -7.90
CA THR A 23 21.54 31.08 -8.68
C THR A 23 20.43 30.45 -7.84
N ASN A 24 19.54 31.31 -7.35
CA ASN A 24 18.24 30.94 -6.83
C ASN A 24 17.40 30.34 -7.97
N SER A 25 17.30 29.02 -8.06
CA SER A 25 16.29 28.32 -8.84
C SER A 25 16.00 26.94 -8.24
N THR A 26 14.75 26.76 -7.87
CA THR A 26 14.10 25.64 -7.20
C THR A 26 14.15 24.34 -8.01
N THR A 27 15.27 23.63 -7.97
CA THR A 27 15.45 22.25 -8.48
C THR A 27 14.90 21.18 -7.50
N LEU A 28 13.72 21.41 -6.91
CA LEU A 28 13.35 20.72 -5.67
C LEU A 28 12.80 19.30 -5.79
N LEU A 29 12.53 18.74 -6.97
CA LEU A 29 11.84 17.44 -7.03
C LEU A 29 12.41 16.40 -7.99
N SER A 30 13.11 16.76 -9.06
CA SER A 30 13.66 15.76 -9.99
C SER A 30 15.00 15.22 -9.50
N ARG A 31 15.11 13.91 -9.27
CA ARG A 31 16.39 13.23 -9.04
C ARG A 31 17.20 13.24 -10.34
N ALA A 32 18.53 13.38 -10.24
CA ALA A 32 19.41 13.18 -11.38
C ALA A 32 19.19 11.77 -11.97
N PRO A 33 19.05 11.63 -13.31
CA PRO A 33 18.79 10.34 -13.94
C PRO A 33 19.91 9.35 -13.58
N ARG A 34 19.53 8.14 -13.17
CA ARG A 34 20.49 7.06 -12.91
C ARG A 34 21.24 6.80 -14.22
N PRO A 35 22.59 6.73 -14.22
CA PRO A 35 23.33 6.41 -15.44
C PRO A 35 22.81 5.10 -16.04
N LEU A 36 22.60 5.09 -17.36
CA LEU A 36 22.17 3.89 -18.09
C LEU A 36 23.13 2.73 -17.77
N PRO A 37 22.62 1.51 -17.56
CA PRO A 37 23.47 0.37 -17.25
C PRO A 37 24.50 0.19 -18.38
N MET A 38 25.77 0.05 -18.01
CA MET A 38 26.94 -0.11 -18.91
C MET A 38 26.86 -1.32 -19.87
N ASN A 39 25.80 -2.13 -19.83
CA ASN A 39 25.65 -3.29 -20.71
C ASN A 39 24.17 -3.50 -21.12
N PRO A 40 23.75 -3.02 -22.30
CA PRO A 40 22.38 -3.19 -22.80
C PRO A 40 22.02 -4.63 -23.24
N GLY A 41 22.95 -5.59 -23.15
CA GLY A 41 22.79 -6.95 -23.68
C GLY A 41 22.69 -8.11 -22.67
N LYS A 42 22.86 -7.87 -21.36
CA LYS A 42 22.62 -8.92 -20.34
C LYS A 42 21.22 -8.71 -19.73
N PRO A 43 20.43 -9.78 -19.49
CA PRO A 43 19.16 -9.63 -18.78
C PRO A 43 19.40 -8.94 -17.44
N LYS A 44 18.53 -7.99 -17.08
CA LYS A 44 18.65 -7.18 -15.84
C LYS A 44 18.62 -8.03 -14.56
N SER A 45 18.19 -9.29 -14.64
CA SER A 45 18.15 -10.26 -13.54
C SER A 45 18.30 -11.68 -14.08
N GLY A 46 19.15 -12.49 -13.47
CA GLY A 46 19.31 -13.92 -13.73
C GLY A 46 18.44 -14.78 -12.82
N ALA A 47 18.60 -16.10 -12.96
CA ALA A 47 17.86 -17.07 -12.14
C ALA A 47 18.21 -16.96 -10.65
N ALA A 48 19.45 -16.60 -10.31
CA ALA A 48 19.90 -16.45 -8.93
C ALA A 48 19.21 -15.25 -8.24
N GLU A 49 19.09 -14.11 -8.93
CA GLU A 49 18.36 -12.93 -8.45
C GLU A 49 16.87 -13.24 -8.27
N PHE A 50 16.26 -13.97 -9.22
CA PHE A 50 14.86 -14.37 -9.11
C PHE A 50 14.62 -15.30 -7.91
N ILE A 51 15.46 -16.33 -7.74
CA ILE A 51 15.36 -17.26 -6.61
C ILE A 51 15.59 -16.52 -5.29
N MET A 52 16.54 -15.58 -5.25
CA MET A 52 16.79 -14.76 -4.07
C MET A 52 15.55 -13.92 -3.71
N VAL A 53 14.99 -13.16 -4.65
CA VAL A 53 13.78 -12.35 -4.42
C VAL A 53 12.59 -13.21 -4.01
N ALA A 54 12.39 -14.37 -4.65
CA ALA A 54 11.33 -15.30 -4.29
C ALA A 54 11.52 -15.84 -2.86
N SER A 55 12.73 -16.27 -2.52
CA SER A 55 13.04 -16.82 -1.20
C SER A 55 12.92 -15.78 -0.08
N SER A 56 13.37 -14.54 -0.32
CA SER A 56 13.22 -13.44 0.65
C SER A 56 11.76 -13.04 0.81
N ALA A 57 10.99 -12.96 -0.28
CA ALA A 57 9.56 -12.65 -0.24
C ALA A 57 8.77 -13.74 0.52
N MET A 58 9.00 -15.01 0.22
CA MET A 58 8.32 -16.14 0.90
C MET A 58 8.66 -16.20 2.38
N MET A 59 9.93 -16.03 2.75
CA MET A 59 10.36 -16.04 4.15
C MET A 59 9.76 -14.86 4.92
N SER A 60 9.79 -13.66 4.32
CA SER A 60 9.22 -12.45 4.93
C SER A 60 7.71 -12.56 5.08
N ALA A 61 7.00 -13.10 4.08
CA ALA A 61 5.58 -13.36 4.15
C ALA A 61 5.23 -14.37 5.25
N CYS A 62 6.03 -15.43 5.42
CA CYS A 62 5.84 -16.41 6.49
C CYS A 62 6.03 -15.78 7.87
N LEU A 63 7.16 -15.10 8.09
CA LEU A 63 7.45 -14.41 9.35
C LEU A 63 6.38 -13.35 9.67
N SER A 64 5.99 -12.55 8.68
CA SER A 64 4.98 -11.52 8.84
C SER A 64 3.62 -12.13 9.18
N SER A 65 3.22 -13.21 8.52
CA SER A 65 1.93 -13.89 8.80
C SER A 65 1.85 -14.42 10.23
N VAL A 66 2.96 -14.96 10.76
CA VAL A 66 3.01 -15.41 12.17
C VAL A 66 2.89 -14.24 13.13
N LEU A 67 3.66 -13.18 12.92
CA LEU A 67 3.68 -12.01 13.80
C LEU A 67 2.35 -11.25 13.76
N LEU A 68 1.86 -10.92 12.57
CA LEU A 68 0.59 -10.22 12.37
C LEU A 68 -0.59 -11.10 12.79
N GLY A 69 -0.56 -12.41 12.54
CA GLY A 69 -1.62 -13.33 12.97
C GLY A 69 -1.76 -13.36 14.49
N PHE A 70 -0.65 -13.51 15.22
CA PHE A 70 -0.66 -13.46 16.68
C PHE A 70 -1.15 -12.09 17.19
N PHE A 71 -0.63 -11.01 16.60
CA PHE A 71 -0.99 -9.65 16.99
C PHE A 71 -2.47 -9.34 16.73
N MET A 72 -3.02 -9.72 15.56
CA MET A 72 -4.43 -9.52 15.22
C MET A 72 -5.35 -10.30 16.16
N CYS A 73 -5.04 -11.55 16.47
CA CYS A 73 -5.78 -12.32 17.47
C CYS A 73 -5.78 -11.63 18.84
N ALA A 74 -4.61 -11.16 19.31
CA ALA A 74 -4.48 -10.44 20.56
C ALA A 74 -5.27 -9.13 20.56
N LEU A 75 -5.22 -8.37 19.46
CA LEU A 75 -5.96 -7.12 19.28
C LEU A 75 -7.48 -7.33 19.36
N ILE A 76 -8.00 -8.35 18.66
CA ILE A 76 -9.44 -8.67 18.68
C ILE A 76 -9.88 -9.06 20.09
N VAL A 77 -9.12 -9.91 20.78
CA VAL A 77 -9.41 -10.31 22.17
C VAL A 77 -9.37 -9.09 23.10
N ALA A 78 -8.40 -8.19 22.93
CA ALA A 78 -8.31 -6.96 23.69
C ALA A 78 -9.51 -6.03 23.45
N CYS A 79 -9.90 -5.80 22.19
CA CYS A 79 -11.07 -4.99 21.84
C CYS A 79 -12.33 -5.52 22.55
N ARG A 80 -12.56 -6.84 22.47
CA ARG A 80 -13.68 -7.49 23.15
C ARG A 80 -13.61 -7.34 24.66
N ARG A 81 -12.43 -7.43 25.27
CA ARG A 81 -12.23 -7.26 26.71
C ARG A 81 -12.54 -5.83 27.18
N PHE A 82 -12.26 -4.82 26.36
CA PHE A 82 -12.53 -3.42 26.66
C PHE A 82 -13.91 -2.93 26.17
N GLY A 83 -14.73 -3.81 25.60
CA GLY A 83 -16.04 -3.43 25.04
C GLY A 83 -15.95 -2.50 23.82
N LEU A 84 -14.80 -2.47 23.15
CA LEU A 84 -14.57 -1.73 21.92
C LEU A 84 -15.01 -2.57 20.72
N ASP A 85 -15.54 -1.90 19.71
CA ASP A 85 -15.91 -2.54 18.45
C ASP A 85 -14.66 -2.85 17.62
N PRO A 86 -14.31 -4.13 17.38
CA PRO A 86 -13.12 -4.49 16.62
C PRO A 86 -13.16 -3.97 15.18
N ASP A 87 -14.34 -3.74 14.58
CA ASP A 87 -14.46 -3.30 13.18
C ASP A 87 -13.97 -1.86 12.97
N ASN A 88 -13.90 -1.08 14.06
CA ASN A 88 -13.39 0.30 14.03
C ASN A 88 -11.87 0.38 14.25
N ILE A 89 -11.24 -0.68 14.77
CA ILE A 89 -9.84 -0.66 15.23
C ILE A 89 -9.00 -1.65 14.44
N ALA A 90 -9.48 -2.88 14.28
CA ALA A 90 -8.70 -3.95 13.66
C ALA A 90 -8.38 -3.68 12.19
N PRO A 91 -9.31 -3.27 11.30
CA PRO A 91 -8.97 -3.06 9.89
C PRO A 91 -7.91 -1.97 9.64
N PRO A 92 -7.96 -0.78 10.28
CA PRO A 92 -6.89 0.22 10.13
C PRO A 92 -5.55 -0.23 10.69
N VAL A 93 -5.56 -0.86 11.86
CA VAL A 93 -4.34 -1.33 12.50
C VAL A 93 -3.72 -2.47 11.68
N ALA A 94 -4.54 -3.38 11.15
CA ALA A 94 -4.11 -4.48 10.28
C ALA A 94 -3.45 -3.96 9.00
N SER A 95 -4.05 -2.96 8.36
CA SER A 95 -3.53 -2.35 7.13
C SER A 95 -2.19 -1.66 7.38
N CYS A 96 -2.13 -0.69 8.30
CA CYS A 96 -0.91 0.10 8.50
C CYS A 96 0.24 -0.70 9.13
N LEU A 97 -0.05 -1.51 10.16
CA LEU A 97 0.99 -2.33 10.81
C LEU A 97 1.40 -3.49 9.89
N GLY A 98 0.46 -4.03 9.13
CA GLY A 98 0.72 -5.07 8.14
C GLY A 98 1.77 -4.64 7.12
N ASP A 99 1.56 -3.49 6.49
CA ASP A 99 2.48 -2.95 5.49
C ASP A 99 3.85 -2.61 6.10
N LEU A 100 3.87 -1.98 7.27
CA LEU A 100 5.13 -1.65 7.94
C LEU A 100 5.94 -2.91 8.30
N VAL A 101 5.30 -3.91 8.91
CA VAL A 101 5.96 -5.14 9.34
C VAL A 101 6.42 -5.96 8.13
N THR A 102 5.59 -6.10 7.09
CA THR A 102 5.97 -6.82 5.87
C THR A 102 7.14 -6.16 5.15
N LEU A 103 7.14 -4.84 4.97
CA LEU A 103 8.24 -4.12 4.32
C LEU A 103 9.53 -4.18 5.12
N CYS A 104 9.45 -4.05 6.45
CA CYS A 104 10.63 -4.10 7.33
C CYS A 104 11.23 -5.52 7.36
N LEU A 105 10.40 -6.55 7.42
CA LEU A 105 10.85 -7.94 7.31
C LEU A 105 11.43 -8.23 5.92
N LEU A 106 10.80 -7.74 4.85
CA LEU A 106 11.31 -7.91 3.50
C LEU A 106 12.68 -7.27 3.34
N ALA A 107 12.86 -6.03 3.82
CA ALA A 107 14.13 -5.33 3.76
C ALA A 107 15.22 -6.06 4.57
N THR A 108 14.91 -6.50 5.79
CA THR A 108 15.87 -7.20 6.66
C THR A 108 16.24 -8.57 6.11
N VAL A 109 15.26 -9.40 5.74
CA VAL A 109 15.50 -10.72 5.16
C VAL A 109 16.25 -10.60 3.83
N SER A 110 15.84 -9.68 2.96
CA SER A 110 16.55 -9.45 1.69
C SER A 110 17.99 -9.01 1.90
N SER A 111 18.26 -8.15 2.89
CA SER A 111 19.61 -7.68 3.20
C SER A 111 20.50 -8.78 3.77
N LEU A 112 19.95 -9.73 4.52
CA LEU A 112 20.70 -10.88 5.01
C LEU A 112 20.96 -11.92 3.92
N LEU A 113 20.00 -12.10 3.00
CA LEU A 113 20.04 -13.17 2.02
C LEU A 113 20.85 -12.81 0.76
N ILE A 114 21.04 -11.51 0.49
CA ILE A 114 21.79 -11.04 -0.68
C ILE A 114 23.26 -11.50 -0.67
N ASP A 115 23.87 -11.60 0.52
CA ASP A 115 25.24 -12.11 0.70
C ASP A 115 25.37 -13.59 0.30
N PHE A 116 24.25 -14.31 0.27
CA PHE A 116 24.16 -15.74 -0.06
C PHE A 116 23.60 -16.01 -1.46
N ILE A 117 23.48 -14.99 -2.32
CA ILE A 117 22.83 -15.11 -3.63
C ILE A 117 23.43 -16.20 -4.53
N ASN A 118 24.75 -16.40 -4.48
CA ASN A 118 25.46 -17.40 -5.28
C ASN A 118 25.59 -18.76 -4.59
N THR A 119 24.98 -18.94 -3.42
CA THR A 119 25.02 -20.19 -2.65
C THR A 119 23.73 -20.99 -2.88
N PRO A 120 23.70 -22.30 -2.58
CA PRO A 120 22.46 -23.08 -2.67
C PRO A 120 21.46 -22.76 -1.54
N LEU A 121 21.72 -21.79 -0.67
CA LEU A 121 20.87 -21.46 0.47
C LEU A 121 19.47 -20.95 0.03
N PRO A 122 19.33 -19.95 -0.87
CA PRO A 122 18.01 -19.48 -1.33
C PRO A 122 17.07 -20.57 -1.89
N PRO A 123 17.50 -21.49 -2.78
CA PRO A 123 16.62 -22.54 -3.27
C PRO A 123 16.29 -23.60 -2.20
N ILE A 124 17.22 -23.92 -1.28
CA ILE A 124 16.94 -24.81 -0.14
C ILE A 124 15.88 -24.18 0.77
N LEU A 125 15.97 -22.86 1.02
CA LEU A 125 15.00 -22.14 1.82
C LEU A 125 13.60 -22.17 1.21
N ILE A 126 13.48 -21.97 -0.12
CA ILE A 126 12.20 -22.12 -0.84
C ILE A 126 11.64 -23.53 -0.63
N LEU A 127 12.45 -24.57 -0.83
CA LEU A 127 12.01 -25.95 -0.65
C LEU A 127 11.47 -26.18 0.77
N CYS A 128 12.20 -25.74 1.80
CA CYS A 128 11.77 -25.84 3.20
C CYS A 128 10.46 -25.09 3.45
N LEU A 129 10.29 -23.89 2.89
CA LEU A 129 9.06 -23.09 3.05
C LEU A 129 7.87 -23.74 2.34
N VAL A 130 8.06 -24.33 1.15
CA VAL A 130 7.00 -25.08 0.45
C VAL A 130 6.61 -26.34 1.24
N LEU A 131 7.57 -27.07 1.81
CA LEU A 131 7.30 -28.22 2.68
C LEU A 131 6.55 -27.81 3.97
N SER A 132 6.90 -26.66 4.54
CA SER A 132 6.18 -26.08 5.67
C SER A 132 4.75 -25.70 5.29
N ALA A 133 4.55 -24.99 4.18
CA ALA A 133 3.24 -24.57 3.69
C ALA A 133 2.32 -25.76 3.37
N THR A 134 2.85 -26.80 2.72
CA THR A 134 2.09 -28.04 2.45
C THR A 134 1.73 -28.76 3.74
N SER A 135 2.64 -28.85 4.72
CA SER A 135 2.34 -29.41 6.05
C SER A 135 1.22 -28.63 6.75
N CYS A 136 1.31 -27.29 6.75
CA CYS A 136 0.27 -26.41 7.30
C CYS A 136 -1.08 -26.60 6.60
N PHE A 137 -1.09 -26.75 5.27
CA PHE A 137 -2.30 -27.03 4.49
C PHE A 137 -2.96 -28.34 4.92
N PHE A 138 -2.21 -29.42 5.08
CA PHE A 138 -2.75 -30.70 5.54
C PHE A 138 -3.28 -30.63 6.98
N ILE A 139 -2.61 -29.89 7.86
CA ILE A 139 -3.06 -29.66 9.24
C ILE A 139 -4.37 -28.86 9.24
N ALA A 140 -4.43 -27.76 8.49
CA ALA A 140 -5.62 -26.92 8.38
C ALA A 140 -6.82 -27.68 7.79
N ARG A 141 -6.59 -28.51 6.77
CA ARG A 141 -7.65 -29.32 6.14
C ARG A 141 -8.28 -30.34 7.08
N ARG A 142 -7.55 -30.84 8.08
CA ARG A 142 -8.10 -31.75 9.11
C ARG A 142 -9.03 -31.05 10.09
N ASN A 143 -8.91 -29.73 10.25
CA ASN A 143 -9.70 -28.97 11.20
C ASN A 143 -10.98 -28.45 10.54
N ASN A 144 -12.13 -28.99 10.96
CA ASN A 144 -13.44 -28.64 10.43
C ASN A 144 -13.79 -27.15 10.55
N CYS A 145 -13.22 -26.42 11.51
CA CYS A 145 -13.51 -25.00 11.71
C CYS A 145 -12.83 -24.09 10.69
N VAL A 146 -11.72 -24.53 10.08
CA VAL A 146 -10.89 -23.69 9.19
C VAL A 146 -10.74 -24.26 7.78
N LYS A 147 -11.13 -25.52 7.55
CA LYS A 147 -10.99 -26.18 6.25
C LYS A 147 -11.68 -25.43 5.11
N ASP A 148 -12.80 -24.76 5.38
CA ASP A 148 -13.57 -24.06 4.36
C ASP A 148 -12.87 -22.74 3.97
N LEU A 149 -12.16 -22.11 4.92
CA LEU A 149 -11.39 -20.89 4.69
C LEU A 149 -10.25 -21.09 3.68
N ILE A 150 -9.78 -22.35 3.49
CA ILE A 150 -8.76 -22.69 2.50
C ILE A 150 -9.22 -22.38 1.07
N TRP A 151 -10.53 -22.43 0.80
CA TRP A 151 -11.07 -22.26 -0.56
C TRP A 151 -11.64 -20.86 -0.82
N HIS A 152 -11.95 -20.10 0.23
CA HIS A 152 -12.49 -18.76 0.12
C HIS A 152 -11.38 -17.71 -0.05
N GLY A 153 -11.64 -16.66 -0.83
CA GLY A 153 -10.76 -15.48 -0.94
C GLY A 153 -9.61 -15.57 -1.95
N TRP A 154 -9.43 -16.67 -2.68
CA TRP A 154 -8.42 -16.71 -3.76
C TRP A 154 -8.69 -15.72 -4.90
N PRO A 155 -9.91 -15.64 -5.49
CA PRO A 155 -10.17 -14.71 -6.58
C PRO A 155 -9.83 -13.24 -6.26
N PRO A 156 -10.25 -12.65 -5.11
CA PRO A 156 -9.91 -11.27 -4.79
C PRO A 156 -8.42 -11.08 -4.52
N LEU A 157 -7.71 -12.07 -3.97
CA LEU A 157 -6.25 -11.99 -3.77
C LEU A 157 -5.50 -11.95 -5.11
N PHE A 158 -5.85 -12.81 -6.07
CA PHE A 158 -5.25 -12.77 -7.41
C PHE A 158 -5.59 -11.47 -8.15
N GLY A 159 -6.83 -10.98 -8.03
CA GLY A 159 -7.22 -9.69 -8.58
C GLY A 159 -6.40 -8.53 -7.98
N ALA A 160 -6.26 -8.51 -6.66
CA ALA A 160 -5.43 -7.53 -5.96
C ALA A 160 -3.96 -7.59 -6.38
N MET A 161 -3.40 -8.80 -6.59
CA MET A 161 -2.02 -8.97 -7.06
C MET A 161 -1.78 -8.35 -8.45
N VAL A 162 -2.75 -8.48 -9.37
CA VAL A 162 -2.66 -7.85 -10.71
C VAL A 162 -2.66 -6.33 -10.59
N ILE A 163 -3.53 -5.76 -9.76
CA ILE A 163 -3.60 -4.31 -9.53
C ILE A 163 -2.32 -3.82 -8.84
N SER A 164 -1.85 -4.53 -7.80
CA SER A 164 -0.63 -4.22 -7.07
C SER A 164 0.62 -4.26 -7.97
N SER A 165 0.63 -5.14 -8.98
CA SER A 165 1.70 -5.15 -9.99
C SER A 165 1.76 -3.84 -10.79
N ALA A 166 0.60 -3.26 -11.13
CA ALA A 166 0.53 -1.95 -11.77
C ALA A 166 1.04 -0.85 -10.84
N THR A 167 0.66 -0.88 -9.56
CA THR A 167 1.18 0.01 -8.52
C THR A 167 2.70 -0.08 -8.41
N GLY A 168 3.27 -1.29 -8.40
CA GLY A 168 4.70 -1.50 -8.33
C GLY A 168 5.46 -0.88 -9.51
N ILE A 169 4.89 -0.92 -10.72
CA ILE A 169 5.46 -0.26 -11.90
C ILE A 169 5.45 1.27 -11.75
N VAL A 170 4.37 1.84 -11.21
CA VAL A 170 4.28 3.28 -10.91
C VAL A 170 5.35 3.64 -9.87
N LEU A 171 5.45 2.88 -8.78
CA LEU A 171 6.43 3.10 -7.74
C LEU A 171 7.88 3.06 -8.28
N ASP A 172 8.25 2.03 -9.05
CA ASP A 172 9.60 1.92 -9.63
C ASP A 172 9.95 3.11 -10.56
N THR A 173 8.98 3.52 -11.38
CA THR A 173 9.14 4.61 -12.33
C THR A 173 9.34 5.96 -11.62
N PHE A 174 8.55 6.24 -10.59
CA PHE A 174 8.51 7.58 -9.97
C PHE A 174 9.36 7.70 -8.70
N ALA A 175 9.66 6.60 -8.00
CA ALA A 175 10.63 6.61 -6.90
C ALA A 175 12.05 6.94 -7.36
N SER A 176 12.38 6.60 -8.61
CA SER A 176 13.65 6.98 -9.22
C SER A 176 13.67 8.42 -9.72
N ARG A 177 12.51 8.97 -10.09
CA ARG A 177 12.35 10.32 -10.66
C ARG A 177 12.18 11.41 -9.62
N TYR A 178 11.46 11.16 -8.53
CA TYR A 178 11.10 12.18 -7.55
C TYR A 178 11.69 11.89 -6.15
N GLN A 179 12.31 12.90 -5.54
CA GLN A 179 12.78 12.79 -4.15
C GLN A 179 11.60 12.73 -3.18
N GLY A 180 11.67 11.81 -2.20
CA GLY A 180 10.62 11.63 -1.20
C GLY A 180 9.34 10.94 -1.69
N PHE A 181 9.25 10.57 -2.97
CA PHE A 181 8.07 9.88 -3.51
C PHE A 181 7.69 8.61 -2.73
N PRO A 182 8.62 7.70 -2.38
CA PRO A 182 8.25 6.50 -1.62
C PRO A 182 7.70 6.81 -0.22
N LEU A 183 8.16 7.89 0.42
CA LEU A 183 7.67 8.30 1.75
C LEU A 183 6.25 8.83 1.67
N LEU A 184 5.97 9.67 0.67
CA LEU A 184 4.63 10.21 0.43
C LEU A 184 3.65 9.15 -0.08
N ALA A 185 4.14 8.16 -0.85
CA ALA A 185 3.32 7.06 -1.34
C ALA A 185 2.67 6.28 -0.18
N ILE A 186 3.39 6.09 0.93
CA ILE A 186 2.88 5.38 2.12
C ILE A 186 1.63 6.06 2.69
N VAL A 187 1.63 7.39 2.82
CA VAL A 187 0.51 8.10 3.45
C VAL A 187 -0.69 8.24 2.50
N ILE A 188 -0.42 8.57 1.23
CA ILE A 188 -1.47 8.86 0.25
C ILE A 188 -2.18 7.62 -0.25
N SER A 189 -1.56 6.43 -0.14
CA SER A 189 -2.28 5.17 -0.34
C SER A 189 -2.82 4.56 0.96
N GLY A 190 -2.00 4.53 2.02
CA GLY A 190 -2.32 3.83 3.26
C GLY A 190 -3.49 4.44 4.03
N LEU A 191 -3.55 5.77 4.17
CA LEU A 191 -4.66 6.40 4.91
C LEU A 191 -6.01 6.29 4.17
N PRO A 192 -6.12 6.60 2.87
CA PRO A 192 -7.37 6.34 2.16
C PRO A 192 -7.77 4.86 2.16
N GLY A 193 -6.81 3.94 1.99
CA GLY A 193 -7.05 2.49 2.06
C GLY A 193 -7.65 2.06 3.40
N SER A 194 -7.03 2.47 4.51
CA SER A 194 -7.51 2.15 5.87
C SER A 194 -8.87 2.77 6.20
N VAL A 195 -9.16 3.99 5.72
CA VAL A 195 -10.49 4.59 5.87
C VAL A 195 -11.56 3.81 5.11
N GLY A 196 -11.24 3.38 3.89
CA GLY A 196 -12.16 2.56 3.11
C GLY A 196 -12.37 1.18 3.72
N SER A 197 -11.36 0.57 4.35
CA SER A 197 -11.51 -0.71 5.03
C SER A 197 -12.47 -0.62 6.23
N ILE A 198 -12.43 0.47 7.02
CA ILE A 198 -13.44 0.73 8.06
C ILE A 198 -14.84 0.80 7.44
N ALA A 199 -14.98 1.55 6.34
CA ALA A 199 -16.28 1.70 5.67
C ALA A 199 -16.81 0.37 5.13
N ILE A 200 -15.95 -0.46 4.55
CA ILE A 200 -16.28 -1.82 4.07
C ILE A 200 -16.72 -2.70 5.23
N SER A 201 -15.90 -2.82 6.28
CA SER A 201 -16.20 -3.71 7.43
C SER A 201 -17.50 -3.32 8.12
N ARG A 202 -17.73 -2.02 8.33
CA ARG A 202 -18.99 -1.57 8.92
C ARG A 202 -20.20 -1.83 8.03
N LEU A 203 -20.08 -1.59 6.73
CA LEU A 203 -21.17 -1.83 5.79
C LEU A 203 -21.46 -3.34 5.69
N SER A 204 -20.43 -4.18 5.63
CA SER A 204 -20.56 -5.64 5.65
C SER A 204 -21.25 -6.14 6.92
N THR A 205 -20.80 -5.72 8.10
CA THR A 205 -21.42 -6.06 9.39
C THR A 205 -22.89 -5.64 9.42
N SER A 206 -23.23 -4.45 8.90
CA SER A 206 -24.63 -3.98 8.84
C SER A 206 -25.50 -4.86 7.93
N LEU A 207 -24.99 -5.28 6.77
CA LEU A 207 -25.68 -6.12 5.81
C LEU A 207 -25.90 -7.55 6.35
N HIS A 208 -24.89 -8.12 7.02
CA HIS A 208 -25.01 -9.41 7.70
C HIS A 208 -25.99 -9.37 8.88
N ALA A 209 -26.00 -8.28 9.65
CA ALA A 209 -26.94 -8.07 10.73
C ALA A 209 -28.40 -8.00 10.22
N GLU A 210 -28.65 -7.30 9.11
CA GLU A 210 -29.97 -7.24 8.47
C GLU A 210 -30.42 -8.61 7.94
N LYS A 211 -29.50 -9.39 7.35
CA LYS A 211 -29.80 -10.73 6.81
C LYS A 211 -30.17 -11.75 7.89
N HIS A 212 -29.51 -11.71 9.05
CA HIS A 212 -29.70 -12.70 10.13
C HIS A 212 -30.67 -12.25 11.24
N HIS A 213 -30.79 -10.95 11.52
CA HIS A 213 -31.58 -10.43 12.63
C HIS A 213 -32.39 -9.19 12.22
N ALA A 214 -33.58 -9.42 11.64
CA ALA A 214 -34.53 -8.36 11.27
C ALA A 214 -35.03 -7.48 12.45
N GLN A 215 -34.67 -7.79 13.71
CA GLN A 215 -35.20 -7.15 14.92
C GLN A 215 -34.17 -6.39 15.77
N SER A 216 -32.85 -6.51 15.56
CA SER A 216 -31.87 -5.69 16.27
C SER A 216 -31.50 -4.44 15.46
N ARG A 217 -32.45 -3.49 15.32
CA ARG A 217 -32.13 -2.12 14.87
C ARG A 217 -31.25 -1.43 15.91
N ARG A 218 -29.97 -1.81 15.97
CA ARG A 218 -28.94 -0.91 16.50
C ARG A 218 -28.98 0.32 15.61
N ARG A 219 -29.03 1.50 16.21
CA ARG A 219 -29.13 2.77 15.48
C ARG A 219 -27.76 3.05 14.85
N GLU A 220 -27.53 2.43 13.70
CA GLU A 220 -26.38 2.68 12.84
C GLU A 220 -26.32 4.19 12.54
N PRO A 221 -25.19 4.87 12.79
CA PRO A 221 -25.06 6.28 12.43
C PRO A 221 -25.20 6.42 10.90
N SER A 222 -25.79 7.53 10.46
CA SER A 222 -26.05 7.77 9.03
C SER A 222 -24.77 7.58 8.20
N LYS A 223 -24.87 6.90 7.05
CA LYS A 223 -23.74 6.71 6.10
C LYS A 223 -23.00 8.03 5.86
N LYS A 224 -23.75 9.13 5.68
CA LYS A 224 -23.18 10.48 5.49
C LYS A 224 -22.34 10.95 6.68
N LEU A 225 -22.80 10.71 7.91
CA LEU A 225 -22.08 11.10 9.11
C LEU A 225 -20.76 10.33 9.24
N VAL A 226 -20.77 9.03 8.93
CA VAL A 226 -19.57 8.19 8.93
C VAL A 226 -18.55 8.67 7.89
N THR A 227 -18.99 8.88 6.65
CA THR A 227 -18.15 9.38 5.56
C THR A 227 -17.54 10.75 5.91
N THR A 228 -18.33 11.69 6.41
CA THR A 228 -17.85 13.02 6.80
C THR A 228 -16.86 12.95 7.96
N THR A 229 -17.14 12.14 8.99
CA THR A 229 -16.22 11.97 10.13
C THR A 229 -14.89 11.38 9.70
N LEU A 230 -14.90 10.37 8.82
CA LEU A 230 -13.67 9.75 8.33
C LEU A 230 -12.82 10.74 7.52
N ILE A 231 -13.43 11.52 6.62
CA ILE A 231 -12.72 12.58 5.89
C ILE A 231 -12.11 13.59 6.87
N LEU A 232 -12.90 14.06 7.85
CA LEU A 232 -12.45 15.08 8.80
C LEU A 232 -11.28 14.61 9.66
N ILE A 233 -11.24 13.34 10.05
CA ILE A 233 -10.14 12.76 10.84
C ILE A 233 -8.86 12.61 10.01
N THR A 234 -8.95 12.34 8.72
CA THR A 234 -7.75 12.14 7.88
C THR A 234 -6.95 13.41 7.61
N ILE A 235 -7.61 14.57 7.54
CA ILE A 235 -6.96 15.86 7.26
C ILE A 235 -5.87 16.20 8.31
N PRO A 236 -6.15 16.22 9.63
CA PRO A 236 -5.11 16.52 10.61
C PRO A 236 -4.00 15.46 10.62
N VAL A 237 -4.30 14.19 10.32
CA VAL A 237 -3.29 13.13 10.23
C VAL A 237 -2.31 13.42 9.09
N GLU A 238 -2.82 13.78 7.90
CA GLU A 238 -1.99 14.16 6.76
C GLU A 238 -1.15 15.41 7.05
N ILE A 239 -1.74 16.44 7.68
CA ILE A 239 -1.01 17.66 8.04
C ILE A 239 0.13 17.36 9.02
N ILE A 240 -0.13 16.54 10.05
CA ILE A 240 0.88 16.11 11.02
C ILE A 240 1.99 15.32 10.33
N PHE A 241 1.64 14.44 9.39
CA PHE A 241 2.61 13.66 8.62
C PHE A 241 3.53 14.57 7.79
N LEU A 242 2.97 15.49 7.01
CA LEU A 242 3.75 16.45 6.22
C LEU A 242 4.61 17.37 7.10
N ALA A 243 4.06 17.84 8.22
CA ALA A 243 4.82 18.65 9.18
C ALA A 243 5.99 17.87 9.78
N THR A 244 5.82 16.58 10.04
CA THR A 244 6.87 15.69 10.53
C THR A 244 7.98 15.53 9.48
N LEU A 245 7.63 15.23 8.23
CA LEU A 245 8.61 15.12 7.14
C LEU A 245 9.42 16.41 6.93
N HIS A 246 8.77 17.57 7.10
CA HIS A 246 9.42 18.86 7.03
C HIS A 246 10.35 19.11 8.22
N ALA A 247 9.88 18.86 9.45
CA ALA A 247 10.63 19.09 10.69
C ALA A 247 11.90 18.23 10.78
N PHE A 248 11.85 16.98 10.32
CA PHE A 248 13.02 16.10 10.27
C PHE A 248 13.96 16.40 9.08
N GLY A 249 13.61 17.34 8.20
CA GLY A 249 14.40 17.66 7.02
C GLY A 249 14.44 16.54 5.98
N TRP A 250 13.55 15.55 6.07
CA TRP A 250 13.47 14.43 5.12
C TRP A 250 12.90 14.88 3.78
N LEU A 251 12.09 15.94 3.78
CA LEU A 251 11.51 16.50 2.56
C LEU A 251 11.43 18.03 2.61
N LYS A 252 11.94 18.69 1.56
CA LYS A 252 11.78 20.13 1.35
C LYS A 252 10.43 20.41 0.70
N LEU A 253 9.44 20.78 1.51
CA LEU A 253 8.08 21.05 1.08
C LEU A 253 7.90 22.53 0.73
N SER A 254 7.60 22.84 -0.53
CA SER A 254 7.03 24.14 -0.91
C SER A 254 5.61 24.26 -0.37
N VAL A 255 5.17 25.47 -0.02
CA VAL A 255 3.79 25.73 0.40
C VAL A 255 2.80 25.28 -0.67
N LEU A 256 3.13 25.51 -1.95
CA LEU A 256 2.30 25.06 -3.07
C LEU A 256 2.16 23.54 -3.09
N PHE A 257 3.26 22.82 -2.90
CA PHE A 257 3.25 21.35 -2.84
C PHE A 257 2.40 20.85 -1.68
N ALA A 258 2.54 21.44 -0.49
CA ALA A 258 1.78 21.04 0.69
C ALA A 258 0.27 21.22 0.48
N VAL A 259 -0.16 22.38 -0.06
CA VAL A 259 -1.57 22.65 -0.35
C VAL A 259 -2.13 21.66 -1.38
N LEU A 260 -1.39 21.42 -2.47
CA LEU A 260 -1.85 20.51 -3.51
C LEU A 260 -1.87 19.05 -3.04
N SER A 261 -0.88 18.64 -2.24
CA SER A 261 -0.82 17.31 -1.62
C SER A 261 -2.05 17.05 -0.75
N VAL A 262 -2.40 17.98 0.13
CA VAL A 262 -3.59 17.86 1.00
C VAL A 262 -4.88 17.82 0.18
N LEU A 263 -4.97 18.62 -0.90
CA LEU A 263 -6.15 18.62 -1.78
C LEU A 263 -6.32 17.27 -2.49
N LEU A 264 -5.26 16.75 -3.11
CA LEU A 264 -5.29 15.47 -3.80
C LEU A 264 -5.46 14.29 -2.83
N PHE A 265 -4.94 14.41 -1.62
CA PHE A 265 -5.20 13.47 -0.53
C PHE A 265 -6.70 13.44 -0.16
N CYS A 266 -7.35 14.60 -0.02
CA CYS A 266 -8.81 14.65 0.22
C CYS A 266 -9.61 14.02 -0.93
N CYS A 267 -9.16 14.21 -2.18
CA CYS A 267 -9.71 13.51 -3.33
C CYS A 267 -9.53 12.00 -3.21
N ALA A 268 -8.35 11.52 -2.83
CA ALA A 268 -8.05 10.10 -2.63
C ALA A 268 -8.95 9.46 -1.56
N VAL A 269 -9.14 10.12 -0.40
CA VAL A 269 -10.05 9.66 0.65
C VAL A 269 -11.50 9.61 0.17
N THR A 270 -11.94 10.61 -0.60
CA THR A 270 -13.29 10.64 -1.18
C THR A 270 -13.50 9.50 -2.17
N ILE A 271 -12.55 9.28 -3.07
CA ILE A 271 -12.56 8.17 -4.02
C ILE A 271 -12.57 6.84 -3.27
N SER A 272 -11.76 6.70 -2.21
CA SER A 272 -11.74 5.51 -1.35
C SER A 272 -13.11 5.15 -0.79
N LEU A 273 -13.81 6.13 -0.21
CA LEU A 273 -15.13 5.93 0.38
C LEU A 273 -16.20 5.62 -0.67
N LEU A 274 -16.11 6.22 -1.87
CA LEU A 274 -17.01 5.90 -2.98
C LEU A 274 -16.80 4.47 -3.47
N ILE A 275 -15.54 4.06 -3.68
CA ILE A 275 -15.21 2.69 -4.09
C ILE A 275 -15.61 1.69 -3.00
N ALA A 276 -15.36 1.97 -1.73
CA ALA A 276 -15.76 1.12 -0.61
C ALA A 276 -17.27 0.84 -0.62
N ASN A 277 -18.12 1.87 -0.75
CA ASN A 277 -19.57 1.69 -0.81
C ASN A 277 -19.99 0.92 -2.06
N ALA A 278 -19.51 1.34 -3.24
CA ALA A 278 -19.91 0.74 -4.50
C ALA A 278 -19.48 -0.74 -4.61
N LEU A 279 -18.26 -1.05 -4.15
CA LEU A 279 -17.71 -2.40 -4.19
C LEU A 279 -18.44 -3.34 -3.24
N THR A 280 -18.72 -2.88 -2.01
CA THR A 280 -19.49 -3.68 -1.04
C THR A 280 -20.91 -3.95 -1.53
N ASP A 281 -21.64 -2.94 -2.01
CA ASP A 281 -22.99 -3.13 -2.53
C ASP A 281 -23.00 -4.05 -3.77
N PHE A 282 -22.01 -3.91 -4.65
CA PHE A 282 -21.86 -4.78 -5.83
C PHE A 282 -21.60 -6.23 -5.44
N LEU A 283 -20.66 -6.50 -4.53
CA LEU A 283 -20.33 -7.85 -4.09
C LEU A 283 -21.49 -8.49 -3.33
N TRP A 284 -22.17 -7.71 -2.50
CA TRP A 284 -23.37 -8.17 -1.79
C TRP A 284 -24.48 -8.56 -2.76
N SER A 285 -24.69 -7.80 -3.84
CA SER A 285 -25.66 -8.15 -4.88
C SER A 285 -25.36 -9.45 -5.64
N LYS A 286 -24.15 -9.99 -5.47
CA LYS A 286 -23.67 -11.25 -6.07
C LYS A 286 -23.57 -12.39 -5.06
N ASP A 287 -24.13 -12.24 -3.86
CA ASP A 287 -24.01 -13.19 -2.74
C ASP A 287 -22.53 -13.49 -2.36
N LEU A 288 -21.64 -12.52 -2.60
CA LEU A 288 -20.25 -12.58 -2.17
C LEU A 288 -20.06 -11.79 -0.88
N ASP A 289 -19.31 -12.36 0.06
CA ASP A 289 -19.02 -11.74 1.35
C ASP A 289 -18.08 -10.52 1.16
N PRO A 290 -18.54 -9.28 1.42
CA PRO A 290 -17.74 -8.08 1.19
C PRO A 290 -16.46 -8.05 2.02
N ASP A 291 -16.44 -8.58 3.24
CA ASP A 291 -15.22 -8.59 4.06
C ASP A 291 -14.11 -9.43 3.43
N MET A 292 -14.47 -10.56 2.81
CA MET A 292 -13.49 -11.46 2.19
C MET A 292 -13.04 -10.97 0.80
N TYR A 293 -13.93 -10.29 0.05
CA TYR A 293 -13.68 -9.92 -1.34
C TYR A 293 -13.32 -8.46 -1.55
N ALA A 294 -13.97 -7.54 -0.84
CA ALA A 294 -13.81 -6.11 -1.06
C ALA A 294 -12.48 -5.61 -0.49
N LEU A 295 -12.07 -6.08 0.70
CA LEU A 295 -10.87 -5.57 1.38
C LEU A 295 -9.59 -5.69 0.54
N PRO A 296 -9.21 -6.87 -0.03
CA PRO A 296 -7.99 -6.97 -0.84
C PRO A 296 -8.04 -6.13 -2.12
N ILE A 297 -9.19 -6.12 -2.79
CA ILE A 297 -9.38 -5.39 -4.06
C ILE A 297 -9.33 -3.87 -3.81
N HIS A 298 -10.01 -3.40 -2.76
CA HIS A 298 -10.07 -2.00 -2.38
C HIS A 298 -8.67 -1.48 -2.01
N SER A 299 -7.94 -2.20 -1.14
CA SER A 299 -6.59 -1.82 -0.74
C SER A 299 -5.66 -1.68 -1.95
N ALA A 300 -5.59 -2.69 -2.81
CA ALA A 300 -4.74 -2.64 -4.00
C ALA A 300 -5.15 -1.52 -4.97
N THR A 301 -6.45 -1.23 -5.08
CA THR A 301 -6.95 -0.12 -5.90
C THR A 301 -6.53 1.23 -5.31
N MET A 302 -6.59 1.39 -3.99
CA MET A 302 -6.16 2.63 -3.32
C MET A 302 -4.66 2.84 -3.39
N ASP A 303 -3.86 1.78 -3.39
CA ASP A 303 -2.42 1.86 -3.66
C ASP A 303 -2.16 2.46 -5.05
N LEU A 304 -2.86 1.97 -6.07
CA LEU A 304 -2.71 2.48 -7.43
C LEU A 304 -3.21 3.92 -7.56
N VAL A 305 -4.42 4.20 -7.08
CA VAL A 305 -5.04 5.53 -7.15
C VAL A 305 -4.23 6.56 -6.39
N GLY A 306 -3.81 6.24 -5.16
CA GLY A 306 -3.01 7.13 -4.31
C GLY A 306 -1.68 7.50 -4.98
N GLN A 307 -0.96 6.51 -5.51
CA GLN A 307 0.30 6.78 -6.22
C GLN A 307 0.11 7.57 -7.51
N LEU A 308 -0.94 7.32 -8.28
CA LEU A 308 -1.24 8.11 -9.49
C LEU A 308 -1.61 9.56 -9.15
N LEU A 309 -2.38 9.79 -8.09
CA LEU A 309 -2.68 11.14 -7.60
C LEU A 309 -1.42 11.84 -7.08
N LEU A 310 -0.51 11.10 -6.43
CA LEU A 310 0.78 11.63 -6.03
C LEU A 310 1.63 12.06 -7.23
N VAL A 311 1.69 11.22 -8.27
CA VAL A 311 2.37 11.56 -9.53
C VAL A 311 1.78 12.84 -10.13
N LEU A 312 0.45 12.98 -10.14
CA LEU A 312 -0.23 14.18 -10.59
C LEU A 312 0.18 15.41 -9.75
N CYS A 313 0.30 15.26 -8.43
CA CYS A 313 0.77 16.33 -7.54
C CYS A 313 2.15 16.84 -7.96
N PHE A 314 3.12 15.92 -8.13
CA PHE A 314 4.47 16.27 -8.57
C PHE A 314 4.50 16.95 -9.94
N GLN A 315 3.67 16.48 -10.89
CA GLN A 315 3.59 17.07 -12.23
C GLN A 315 3.01 18.48 -12.21
N LEU A 316 1.92 18.69 -11.48
CA LEU A 316 1.28 20.01 -11.38
C LEU A 316 2.19 21.04 -10.72
N VAL A 317 2.92 20.66 -9.66
CA VAL A 317 3.92 21.55 -9.03
C VAL A 317 5.07 21.83 -9.98
N SER A 318 5.57 20.83 -10.70
CA SER A 318 6.62 21.02 -11.70
C SER A 318 6.19 21.96 -12.84
N LEU A 319 4.92 21.93 -13.25
CA LEU A 319 4.39 22.84 -14.27
C LEU A 319 4.20 24.26 -13.73
N ALA A 320 3.78 24.39 -12.47
CA ALA A 320 3.60 25.70 -11.84
C ALA A 320 4.94 26.40 -11.60
N ASP A 321 5.98 25.68 -11.19
CA ASP A 321 7.32 26.24 -10.96
C ASP A 321 8.05 26.64 -12.25
N VAL A 322 7.70 26.05 -13.42
CA VAL A 322 8.27 26.47 -14.72
C VAL A 322 7.65 27.78 -15.24
N ASN A 323 6.49 28.17 -14.69
CA ASN A 323 5.76 29.37 -15.11
C ASN A 323 5.93 30.56 -14.13
N LEU A 324 6.82 30.44 -13.14
CA LEU A 324 7.20 31.47 -12.16
C LEU A 324 8.66 31.88 -12.38
#